data_AF-A0A3D8UNT7-F1
#
_entry.id   AF-A0A3D8UNT7-F1
#
_cell.length_a   1.000
_cell.length_b   1.000
_cell.length_c   1.000
_cell.angle_alpha   90.00
_cell.angle_beta   90.00
_cell.angle_gamma   90.00
#
_symmetry.space_group_name_H-M   'P 1'
#
loop_
_entity.id
_entity.type
_entity.pdbx_description
1 polymer ?
#
loop_
_entity_poly.entity_id
_entity_poly.type
_entity_poly.pdbx_seq_one_letter_code
_entity_poly.pdbx_strand_id
1 'polypeptide(L)'
;MFLRVIIFLILPLTACNEQSGQGGTPQDSSDKYLSTFVDVFMDYCFGYDGSEDVFDKPEQPQWRPDEDYPDVLVADINGLNIGVSTYDKRTCVVDAKAMKSGNVLFTEKELVNKLVEKSGLQLTDTGVTTLMNIEDEENQAKSYTLSSDSASNKTITVTYPSNRLDDFYVSIDFSIH
;
A
#
# COMPACT_ATOMS: atom_id res chain seq x y z
N MET A 1 -21.90 1.64 7.21
CA MET A 1 -21.33 0.74 6.20
C MET A 1 -20.58 1.64 5.23
N PHE A 2 -19.28 1.83 5.47
CA PHE A 2 -18.44 2.72 4.66
C PHE A 2 -18.00 1.94 3.41
N LEU A 3 -18.34 2.48 2.25
CA LEU A 3 -17.92 1.97 0.96
C LEU A 3 -16.43 2.30 0.79
N ARG A 4 -15.55 1.29 0.87
CA ARG A 4 -14.11 1.45 0.63
C ARG A 4 -13.85 1.23 -0.85
N VAL A 5 -13.51 2.30 -1.56
CA VAL A 5 -13.12 2.26 -2.98
C VAL A 5 -11.62 1.98 -3.02
N ILE A 6 -11.23 0.80 -3.50
CA ILE A 6 -9.84 0.54 -3.90
C ILE A 6 -9.71 1.08 -5.33
N ILE A 7 -8.79 2.02 -5.54
CA ILE A 7 -8.55 2.59 -6.87
C ILE A 7 -7.63 1.63 -7.63
N PHE A 8 -8.11 1.16 -8.79
CA PHE A 8 -7.39 0.23 -9.65
C PHE A 8 -6.39 0.98 -10.52
N LEU A 9 -5.09 0.85 -10.21
CA LEU A 9 -4.00 1.34 -11.04
C LEU A 9 -3.83 0.44 -12.27
N ILE A 10 -4.28 0.88 -13.44
CA ILE A 10 -3.99 0.20 -14.71
C ILE A 10 -2.82 0.92 -15.38
N LEU A 11 -1.58 0.51 -15.07
CA LEU A 11 -0.41 1.01 -15.78
C LEU A 11 -0.18 0.22 -17.09
N PRO A 12 0.04 0.89 -18.23
CA PRO A 12 0.51 0.21 -19.44
C PRO A 12 1.93 -0.32 -19.22
N LEU A 13 2.09 -1.63 -19.40
CA LEU A 13 3.38 -2.33 -19.39
C LEU A 13 4.30 -1.77 -20.48
N THR A 14 5.14 -0.80 -20.13
CA THR A 14 6.26 -0.41 -20.98
C THR A 14 7.41 -1.35 -20.67
N ALA A 15 7.61 -2.35 -21.53
CA ALA A 15 8.78 -3.22 -21.49
C ALA A 15 10.06 -2.38 -21.64
N CYS A 16 10.90 -2.32 -20.60
CA CYS A 16 12.26 -1.81 -20.76
C CYS A 16 13.26 -2.50 -19.80
N ASN A 17 14.07 -3.35 -20.43
CA ASN A 17 15.44 -3.80 -20.09
C ASN A 17 15.73 -4.39 -18.69
N GLU A 18 15.94 -5.71 -18.68
CA GLU A 18 16.74 -6.41 -17.68
C GLU A 18 18.17 -5.85 -17.66
N GLN A 19 18.51 -5.17 -16.57
CA GLN A 19 19.91 -4.98 -16.17
C GLN A 19 20.22 -5.97 -15.05
N SER A 20 20.93 -7.03 -15.44
CA SER A 20 21.51 -8.06 -14.58
C SER A 20 22.40 -7.46 -13.48
N GLY A 21 22.12 -7.78 -12.22
CA GLY A 21 23.01 -7.45 -11.10
C GLY A 21 22.53 -7.97 -9.74
N GLN A 22 23.27 -8.97 -9.23
CA GLN A 22 23.26 -9.53 -7.87
C GLN A 22 22.03 -10.35 -7.43
N GLY A 23 22.20 -11.67 -7.48
CA GLY A 23 21.33 -12.66 -6.84
C GLY A 23 21.41 -12.54 -5.32
N GLY A 24 20.47 -11.78 -4.74
CA GLY A 24 20.01 -12.01 -3.39
C GLY A 24 19.18 -13.30 -3.34
N THR A 25 19.10 -13.93 -2.17
CA THR A 25 18.18 -15.05 -1.99
C THR A 25 16.73 -14.58 -2.21
N PRO A 26 15.77 -15.49 -2.52
CA PRO A 26 14.36 -15.12 -2.62
C PRO A 26 13.83 -14.36 -1.39
N GLN A 27 14.42 -14.64 -0.22
CA GLN A 27 14.08 -13.99 1.04
C GLN A 27 14.63 -12.56 1.13
N ASP A 28 15.87 -12.32 0.67
CA ASP A 28 16.43 -10.96 0.59
C ASP A 28 15.62 -10.05 -0.35
N SER A 29 15.00 -10.64 -1.38
CA SER A 29 14.12 -9.91 -2.31
C SER A 29 12.76 -9.59 -1.68
N SER A 30 12.15 -10.52 -0.95
CA SER A 30 10.92 -10.29 -0.18
C SER A 30 11.09 -9.14 0.82
N ASP A 31 12.16 -9.20 1.63
CA ASP A 31 12.46 -8.17 2.61
C ASP A 31 12.69 -6.79 1.98
N LYS A 32 13.32 -6.75 0.80
CA LYS A 32 13.53 -5.51 0.04
C LYS A 32 12.21 -4.87 -0.39
N TYR A 33 11.31 -5.64 -0.98
CA TYR A 33 10.00 -5.13 -1.42
C TYR A 33 9.16 -4.69 -0.23
N LEU A 34 9.13 -5.51 0.83
CA LEU A 34 8.39 -5.20 2.04
C LEU A 34 8.94 -3.97 2.77
N SER A 35 10.27 -3.83 2.89
CA SER A 35 10.89 -2.60 3.43
C SER A 35 10.48 -1.39 2.61
N THR A 36 10.61 -1.48 1.28
CA THR A 36 10.28 -0.36 0.39
C THR A 36 8.83 0.10 0.59
N PHE A 37 7.88 -0.85 0.64
CA PHE A 37 6.47 -0.52 0.82
C PHE A 37 6.19 0.16 2.17
N VAL A 38 6.73 -0.40 3.26
CA VAL A 38 6.55 0.15 4.60
C VAL A 38 7.25 1.51 4.75
N ASP A 39 8.46 1.66 4.23
CA ASP A 39 9.20 2.92 4.32
C ASP A 39 8.49 4.04 3.55
N VAL A 40 7.95 3.77 2.36
CA VAL A 40 7.12 4.75 1.64
C VAL A 40 5.90 5.15 2.46
N PHE A 41 5.19 4.19 3.05
CA PHE A 41 4.07 4.51 3.95
C PHE A 41 4.50 5.38 5.13
N MET A 42 5.64 5.07 5.76
CA MET A 42 6.15 5.85 6.88
C MET A 42 6.53 7.28 6.46
N ASP A 43 7.12 7.46 5.29
CA ASP A 43 7.58 8.76 4.80
C ASP A 43 6.41 9.62 4.27
N TYR A 44 5.43 8.98 3.63
CA TYR A 44 4.33 9.68 2.97
C TYR A 44 3.10 9.87 3.86
N CYS A 45 2.67 8.84 4.58
CA CYS A 45 1.38 8.81 5.25
C CYS A 45 1.45 8.76 6.78
N PHE A 46 2.50 8.17 7.35
CA PHE A 46 2.54 8.04 8.81
C PHE A 46 2.70 9.41 9.48
N GLY A 47 1.77 9.73 10.39
CA GLY A 47 1.74 11.02 11.05
C GLY A 47 1.05 12.12 10.25
N TYR A 48 0.49 11.81 9.08
CA TYR A 48 -0.38 12.70 8.30
C TYR A 48 -1.42 13.37 9.21
N ASP A 49 -1.62 14.67 9.02
CA ASP A 49 -2.51 15.51 9.83
C ASP A 49 -3.62 16.20 9.02
N GLY A 50 -3.67 15.95 7.71
CA GLY A 50 -4.67 16.53 6.81
C GLY A 50 -4.35 17.93 6.30
N SER A 51 -3.21 18.51 6.66
CA SER A 51 -2.84 19.87 6.30
C SER A 51 -2.09 19.98 4.97
N GLU A 52 -1.35 18.93 4.59
CA GLU A 52 -0.53 18.87 3.37
C GLU A 52 -1.05 17.78 2.45
N ASP A 53 -1.23 18.06 1.17
CA ASP A 53 -1.49 17.03 0.17
C ASP A 53 -0.19 16.25 -0.15
N VAL A 54 -0.28 15.01 -0.63
CA VAL A 54 0.90 14.24 -1.05
C VAL A 54 1.68 14.94 -2.16
N PHE A 55 1.01 15.77 -2.96
CA PHE A 55 1.61 16.62 -3.99
C PHE A 55 2.29 17.89 -3.45
N ASP A 56 2.05 18.27 -2.18
CA ASP A 56 2.73 19.39 -1.55
C ASP A 56 4.16 19.01 -1.09
N LYS A 57 4.47 17.71 -1.08
CA LYS A 57 5.82 17.21 -0.77
C LYS A 57 6.79 17.55 -1.92
N PRO A 58 8.08 17.83 -1.61
CA PRO A 58 9.06 18.15 -2.64
C PRO A 58 9.09 17.07 -3.72
N GLU A 59 8.94 17.49 -4.98
CA GLU A 59 8.97 16.59 -6.13
C GLU A 59 10.25 15.75 -6.09
N GLN A 60 10.07 14.45 -5.91
CA GLN A 60 11.15 13.49 -6.03
C GLN A 60 11.14 12.92 -7.45
N PRO A 61 12.31 12.82 -8.13
CA PRO A 61 12.36 12.52 -9.57
C PRO A 61 11.71 11.20 -9.99
N GLN A 62 11.58 10.25 -9.07
CA GLN A 62 10.99 8.94 -9.32
C GLN A 62 9.45 8.92 -9.28
N TRP A 63 8.83 9.96 -8.71
CA TRP A 63 7.38 10.06 -8.57
C TRP A 63 6.81 10.90 -9.70
N ARG A 64 5.66 10.47 -10.20
CA ARG A 64 4.88 11.19 -11.19
C ARG A 64 3.39 11.04 -10.88
N PRO A 65 2.53 11.98 -11.31
CA PRO A 65 1.09 11.74 -11.30
C PRO A 65 0.74 10.50 -12.13
N ASP A 66 -0.24 9.73 -11.69
CA ASP A 66 -0.83 8.67 -12.50
C ASP A 66 -1.60 9.27 -13.69
N GLU A 67 -1.61 8.55 -14.80
CA GLU A 67 -2.21 9.02 -16.05
C GLU A 67 -3.75 9.00 -16.00
N ASP A 68 -4.31 8.01 -15.30
CA ASP A 68 -5.76 7.82 -15.18
C ASP A 68 -6.29 8.47 -13.89
N TYR A 69 -5.45 8.58 -12.87
CA TYR A 69 -5.79 9.14 -11.55
C TYR A 69 -4.83 10.26 -11.15
N PRO A 70 -5.04 11.51 -11.63
CA PRO A 70 -4.07 12.60 -11.45
C PRO A 70 -3.86 13.03 -9.99
N ASP A 71 -4.71 12.58 -9.07
CA ASP A 71 -4.63 12.72 -7.62
C ASP A 71 -3.86 11.58 -6.93
N VAL A 72 -3.22 10.70 -7.70
CA VAL A 72 -2.34 9.63 -7.23
C VAL A 72 -0.92 9.88 -7.72
N LEU A 73 0.05 9.85 -6.82
CA LEU A 73 1.46 9.81 -7.16
C LEU A 73 1.90 8.36 -7.31
N VAL A 74 2.53 8.01 -8.43
CA VAL A 74 3.03 6.65 -8.72
C VAL A 74 4.53 6.64 -8.95
N ALA A 75 5.16 5.54 -8.55
CA ALA A 75 6.56 5.25 -8.80
C ALA A 75 6.79 3.74 -8.95
N ASP A 76 7.84 3.38 -9.70
CA ASP A 76 8.48 2.06 -9.57
C ASP A 76 9.72 2.24 -8.70
N ILE A 77 9.68 1.68 -7.49
CA ILE A 77 10.77 1.77 -6.54
C ILE A 77 11.28 0.35 -6.31
N ASN A 78 12.53 0.10 -6.67
CA ASN A 78 13.17 -1.21 -6.52
C ASN A 78 12.47 -2.36 -7.27
N GLY A 79 11.67 -2.08 -8.29
CA GLY A 79 10.87 -3.08 -9.01
C GLY A 79 9.53 -3.40 -8.34
N LEU A 80 9.11 -2.58 -7.37
CA LEU A 80 7.78 -2.57 -6.76
C LEU A 80 7.02 -1.34 -7.25
N ASN A 81 5.85 -1.56 -7.84
CA ASN A 81 4.98 -0.48 -8.26
C ASN A 81 4.15 0.00 -7.06
N ILE A 82 4.24 1.30 -6.77
CA ILE A 82 3.62 1.93 -5.60
C ILE A 82 2.83 3.15 -6.04
N GLY A 83 1.64 3.32 -5.49
CA GLY A 83 0.82 4.52 -5.55
C GLY A 83 0.67 5.15 -4.17
N VAL A 84 0.63 6.48 -4.09
CA VAL A 84 0.37 7.25 -2.88
C VAL A 84 -0.72 8.27 -3.19
N SER A 85 -1.72 8.37 -2.33
CA SER A 85 -2.84 9.29 -2.51
C SER A 85 -3.35 9.81 -1.17
N THR A 86 -4.01 10.96 -1.21
CA THR A 86 -4.75 11.49 -0.05
C THR A 86 -6.21 11.68 -0.40
N TYR A 87 -7.08 11.11 0.44
CA TYR A 87 -8.52 11.28 0.36
C TYR A 87 -8.98 12.21 1.48
N ASP A 88 -10.01 13.01 1.19
CA ASP A 88 -10.86 13.76 2.14
C ASP A 88 -10.17 14.56 3.26
N LYS A 89 -8.89 14.90 3.10
CA LYS A 89 -8.00 15.54 4.10
C LYS A 89 -7.86 14.76 5.41
N ARG A 90 -8.30 13.50 5.48
CA ARG A 90 -8.21 12.70 6.71
C ARG A 90 -7.53 11.37 6.48
N THR A 91 -7.42 10.93 5.24
CA THR A 91 -6.83 9.65 4.90
C THR A 91 -5.68 9.84 3.92
N CYS A 92 -4.55 9.20 4.21
CA CYS A 92 -3.45 9.01 3.28
C CYS A 92 -3.29 7.52 3.03
N VAL A 93 -3.18 7.12 1.77
CA VAL A 93 -3.14 5.71 1.35
C VAL A 93 -1.86 5.46 0.56
N VAL A 94 -1.22 4.33 0.84
CA VAL A 94 -0.18 3.76 -0.01
C VAL A 94 -0.63 2.40 -0.52
N ASP A 95 -0.68 2.26 -1.84
CA ASP A 95 -1.01 1.04 -2.55
C ASP A 95 0.25 0.45 -3.18
N ALA A 96 0.40 -0.87 -3.15
CA ALA A 96 1.51 -1.54 -3.82
C ALA A 96 1.06 -2.79 -4.58
N LYS A 97 1.59 -2.98 -5.80
CA LYS A 97 1.41 -4.23 -6.55
C LYS A 97 2.29 -5.32 -5.94
N ALA A 98 1.73 -6.08 -5.00
CA ALA A 98 2.44 -7.07 -4.20
C ALA A 98 2.58 -8.44 -4.88
N MET A 99 2.55 -8.48 -6.21
CA MET A 99 2.78 -9.69 -7.01
C MET A 99 3.65 -9.38 -8.23
N LYS A 100 4.60 -10.28 -8.51
CA LYS A 100 5.48 -10.20 -9.68
C LYS A 100 5.68 -11.58 -10.30
N SER A 101 5.40 -11.69 -11.60
CA SER A 101 5.51 -12.94 -12.35
C SER A 101 4.76 -14.11 -11.68
N GLY A 102 3.56 -13.85 -11.15
CA GLY A 102 2.72 -14.84 -10.46
C GLY A 102 3.13 -15.17 -9.03
N ASN A 103 4.18 -14.53 -8.49
CA ASN A 103 4.65 -14.75 -7.12
C ASN A 103 4.26 -13.58 -6.22
N VAL A 104 3.67 -13.90 -5.07
CA VAL A 104 3.42 -12.92 -3.99
C VAL A 104 4.76 -12.46 -3.42
N LEU A 105 4.93 -11.14 -3.32
CA LEU A 105 6.21 -10.53 -2.95
C LEU A 105 6.50 -10.54 -1.44
N PHE A 106 5.44 -10.48 -0.62
CA PHE A 106 5.49 -10.57 0.84
C PHE A 106 4.12 -11.00 1.36
N THR A 107 4.08 -11.62 2.52
CA THR A 107 2.85 -12.10 3.14
C THR A 107 2.19 -11.03 4.03
N GLU A 108 0.90 -11.19 4.25
CA GLU A 108 0.11 -10.46 5.25
C GLU A 108 0.81 -10.38 6.62
N LYS A 109 1.31 -11.52 7.12
CA LYS A 109 1.94 -11.60 8.43
C LYS A 109 3.23 -10.79 8.48
N GLU A 110 4.06 -10.87 7.44
CA GLU A 110 5.30 -10.12 7.36
C GLU A 110 5.03 -8.61 7.32
N LEU A 111 4.03 -8.18 6.55
CA LEU A 111 3.62 -6.78 6.47
C LEU A 111 3.14 -6.23 7.82
N VAL A 112 2.19 -6.91 8.47
CA VAL A 112 1.65 -6.46 9.75
C VAL A 112 2.75 -6.40 10.82
N ASN A 113 3.61 -7.43 10.90
CA ASN A 113 4.72 -7.44 11.86
C ASN A 113 5.67 -6.26 11.66
N LYS A 114 6.03 -5.96 10.41
CA LYS A 114 6.96 -4.86 10.11
C LYS A 114 6.34 -3.49 10.36
N LEU A 115 5.05 -3.34 10.10
CA LEU A 115 4.32 -2.12 10.45
C LEU A 115 4.26 -1.90 11.96
N VAL A 116 4.00 -2.95 12.75
CA VAL A 116 4.06 -2.87 14.23
C VAL A 116 5.46 -2.45 14.67
N GLU A 117 6.51 -3.06 14.12
CA GLU A 117 7.91 -2.73 14.44
C GLU A 117 8.26 -1.27 14.12
N LYS A 118 7.89 -0.78 12.94
CA LYS A 118 8.26 0.57 12.45
C LYS A 118 7.41 1.70 13.04
N SER A 119 6.10 1.45 13.23
CA SER A 119 5.18 2.47 13.74
C SER A 119 5.16 2.57 15.27
N GLY A 120 5.56 1.50 15.97
CA GLY A 120 5.42 1.37 17.42
C GLY A 120 3.96 1.22 17.88
N LEU A 121 2.99 1.07 16.96
CA LEU A 121 1.58 0.86 17.27
C LEU A 121 1.29 -0.62 17.56
N GLN A 122 0.16 -0.88 18.22
CA GLN A 122 -0.27 -2.23 18.53
C GLN A 122 -1.44 -2.64 17.65
N LEU A 123 -1.53 -3.93 17.33
CA LEU A 123 -2.69 -4.49 16.63
C LEU A 123 -3.89 -4.49 17.58
N THR A 124 -4.95 -3.78 17.22
CA THR A 124 -6.15 -3.63 18.06
C THR A 124 -7.37 -4.35 17.52
N ASP A 125 -7.43 -4.60 16.20
CA ASP A 125 -8.54 -5.30 15.58
C ASP A 125 -8.10 -6.09 14.32
N THR A 126 -8.82 -7.17 14.01
CA THR A 126 -8.65 -7.99 12.81
C THR A 126 -10.02 -8.33 12.26
N GLY A 127 -10.33 -7.83 11.07
CA GLY A 127 -11.60 -8.05 10.38
C GLY A 127 -11.42 -8.68 8.99
N VAL A 128 -12.50 -9.25 8.47
CA VAL A 128 -12.62 -9.65 7.05
C VAL A 128 -13.62 -8.70 6.40
N THR A 129 -13.20 -8.04 5.33
CA THR A 129 -14.02 -7.10 4.55
C THR A 129 -14.18 -7.65 3.14
N THR A 130 -15.41 -7.73 2.64
CA THR A 130 -15.66 -8.04 1.23
C THR A 130 -15.34 -6.82 0.38
N LEU A 131 -14.41 -6.96 -0.56
CA LEU A 131 -14.13 -6.01 -1.63
C LEU A 131 -15.10 -6.29 -2.78
N MET A 132 -16.05 -5.39 -3.03
CA MET A 132 -16.89 -5.52 -4.22
C MET A 132 -16.11 -5.02 -5.44
N ASN A 133 -15.82 -5.94 -6.37
CA ASN A 133 -15.39 -5.57 -7.71
C ASN A 133 -16.63 -5.34 -8.58
N ILE A 134 -16.60 -4.35 -9.49
CA ILE A 134 -17.75 -4.03 -10.35
C ILE A 134 -17.97 -5.10 -11.45
N GLU A 135 -17.07 -6.08 -11.57
CA GLU A 135 -17.23 -7.22 -12.46
C GLU A 135 -16.96 -8.53 -11.69
N ASP A 136 -18.04 -9.31 -11.52
CA ASP A 136 -18.17 -10.72 -11.12
C ASP A 136 -16.95 -11.41 -10.47
N GLU A 137 -16.82 -11.27 -9.15
CA GLU A 137 -16.59 -12.34 -8.15
C GLU A 137 -16.41 -11.69 -6.76
N GLU A 138 -16.88 -12.35 -5.69
CA GLU A 138 -16.71 -11.85 -4.31
C GLU A 138 -15.22 -11.84 -3.91
N ASN A 139 -14.53 -10.74 -4.19
CA ASN A 139 -13.19 -10.54 -3.69
C ASN A 139 -13.25 -10.28 -2.19
N GLN A 140 -12.59 -11.12 -1.39
CA GLN A 140 -12.46 -10.88 0.04
C GLN A 140 -11.11 -10.23 0.30
N ALA A 141 -11.05 -9.34 1.29
CA ALA A 141 -9.81 -8.86 1.88
C ALA A 141 -9.86 -9.01 3.38
N LYS A 142 -8.69 -9.20 3.98
CA LYS A 142 -8.52 -9.05 5.42
C LYS A 142 -8.09 -7.63 5.71
N SER A 143 -8.67 -7.08 6.77
CA SER A 143 -8.34 -5.76 7.27
C SER A 143 -7.75 -5.84 8.67
N TYR A 144 -6.63 -5.17 8.88
CA TYR A 144 -5.95 -5.08 10.18
C TYR A 144 -5.92 -3.63 10.62
N THR A 145 -6.31 -3.37 11.87
CA THR A 145 -6.25 -2.03 12.44
C THR A 145 -5.17 -1.96 13.51
N LEU A 146 -4.21 -1.05 13.34
CA LEU A 146 -3.19 -0.73 14.34
C LEU A 146 -3.46 0.64 14.95
N SER A 147 -3.30 0.76 16.26
CA SER A 147 -3.51 1.99 17.02
C SER A 147 -2.63 2.03 18.28
N SER A 148 -2.41 3.23 18.84
CA SER A 148 -1.68 3.41 20.10
C SER A 148 -2.52 3.05 21.32
N ASP A 149 -3.85 3.17 21.21
CA ASP A 149 -4.86 2.78 22.20
C ASP A 149 -6.27 2.81 21.56
N SER A 150 -7.31 2.40 22.31
CA SER A 150 -8.70 2.42 21.84
C SER A 150 -9.31 3.83 21.75
N ALA A 151 -8.58 4.87 22.16
CA ALA A 151 -9.03 6.26 22.19
C ALA A 151 -8.31 7.15 21.15
N SER A 152 -7.27 6.62 20.50
CA SER A 152 -6.51 7.30 19.46
C SER A 152 -7.41 7.66 18.30
N ASN A 153 -7.33 8.92 17.88
CA ASN A 153 -7.96 9.36 16.65
C ASN A 153 -7.16 8.97 15.41
N LYS A 154 -5.98 8.34 15.56
CA LYS A 154 -5.11 7.92 14.46
C LYS A 154 -5.12 6.40 14.34
N THR A 155 -5.41 5.90 13.14
CA THR A 155 -5.47 4.46 12.86
C THR A 155 -4.66 4.14 11.60
N ILE A 156 -3.99 2.99 11.61
CA ILE A 156 -3.45 2.38 10.41
C ILE A 156 -4.36 1.21 10.04
N THR A 157 -4.91 1.22 8.84
CA THR A 157 -5.65 0.09 8.28
C THR A 157 -4.81 -0.57 7.19
N VAL A 158 -4.56 -1.87 7.32
CA VAL A 158 -3.94 -2.67 6.24
C VAL A 158 -5.04 -3.44 5.54
N THR A 159 -5.17 -3.31 4.23
CA THR A 159 -6.09 -4.12 3.41
C THR A 159 -5.29 -5.08 2.56
N TYR A 160 -5.49 -6.38 2.80
CA TYR A 160 -4.76 -7.45 2.13
C TYR A 160 -5.74 -8.38 1.39
N PRO A 161 -5.71 -8.45 0.05
CA PRO A 161 -6.63 -9.31 -0.69
C PRO A 161 -6.44 -10.78 -0.35
N SER A 162 -7.56 -11.50 -0.25
CA SER A 162 -7.58 -12.93 0.02
C SER A 162 -7.38 -13.75 -1.26
N ASN A 163 -7.72 -13.17 -2.41
CA ASN A 163 -7.59 -13.80 -3.73
C ASN A 163 -6.38 -13.24 -4.48
N ARG A 164 -5.66 -14.13 -5.15
CA ARG A 164 -4.50 -13.81 -6.01
C ARG A 164 -5.00 -13.59 -7.44
N LEU A 165 -5.54 -12.40 -7.69
CA LEU A 165 -5.86 -11.96 -9.04
C LEU A 165 -4.59 -11.52 -9.78
N ASP A 166 -4.68 -11.34 -11.09
CA ASP A 166 -3.58 -10.83 -11.94
C ASP A 166 -3.04 -9.47 -11.45
N ASP A 167 -3.88 -8.72 -10.74
CA ASP A 167 -3.64 -7.41 -10.16
C ASP A 167 -3.78 -7.45 -8.63
N PHE A 168 -2.83 -8.12 -7.97
CA PHE A 168 -2.77 -8.25 -6.51
C PHE A 168 -2.19 -7.00 -5.85
N TYR A 169 -3.07 -6.08 -5.43
CA TYR A 169 -2.71 -4.85 -4.73
C TYR A 169 -2.93 -4.94 -3.22
N VAL A 170 -1.97 -4.44 -2.44
CA VAL A 170 -2.09 -4.33 -0.98
C VAL A 170 -2.05 -2.86 -0.60
N SER A 171 -2.91 -2.46 0.34
CA SER A 171 -3.07 -1.06 0.75
C SER A 171 -2.73 -0.87 2.22
N ILE A 172 -2.13 0.27 2.54
CA ILE A 172 -1.95 0.76 3.92
C ILE A 172 -2.54 2.16 4.00
N ASP A 173 -3.55 2.33 4.84
CA ASP A 173 -4.25 3.59 5.04
C ASP A 173 -3.85 4.16 6.40
N PHE A 174 -3.46 5.43 6.45
CA PHE A 174 -3.39 6.21 7.68
C PHE A 174 -4.62 7.11 7.73
N SER A 175 -5.44 6.99 8.78
CA SER A 175 -6.68 7.77 8.92
C SER A 175 -6.76 8.52 10.25
N ILE A 176 -7.38 9.70 10.21
CA ILE A 176 -7.68 10.53 11.38
C ILE A 176 -9.21 10.60 11.58
N HIS A 177 -9.69 10.18 12.75
CA HIS A 177 -11.11 10.14 13.12
C HIS A 177 -11.56 11.36 13.94
#